data_AF-A0A815JF09-F1
#
_entry.id   AF-A0A815JF09-F1
#
_cell.length_a   1.000
_cell.length_b   1.000
_cell.length_c   1.000
_cell.angle_alpha   90.00
_cell.angle_beta   90.00
_cell.angle_gamma   90.00
#
_symmetry.space_group_name_H-M   'P 1'
#
loop_
_entity.id
_entity.type
_entity.pdbx_description
1 polymer ?
#
loop_
_entity_poly.entity_id
_entity_poly.type
_entity_poly.pdbx_seq_one_letter_code
_entity_poly.pdbx_strand_id
1 'polypeptide(L)'
;MQNKLHDACSKNEVEKVRDYVKKLSIDEINHIEIETGNTALHIATNNGHIEIIKLLLERNPFRSIRNKWNKCPFDLAPNDNVRSLFKRENCFDRFCSRPGSLSAPVSPVNNDKNGDGCSLCGENDPCEWEIVDDYAVAKAVRFRQELNYSLFARNNINRDLKNKIYSINKGYLDSRLRGMHHIDSIKAYFRKAIEEEDPFEIVRAYTSPAVNFYKYVNCDMARNIIHDLRQGCSKFYCTRLYLAQDGVMTITSILLHHPKFAPYTFRGEVYRGMVVEKACMEHYRPHRRIVNTTFLSTSRDRNVAKIFSYQNEVKEDQISIFCTYEIKNDRTALYIAELSEVSDEKEVLILPFAAFTINTVGKNNDGEIHIWLEECELTQPKSFLTIPFFKRRQSNTVLTESIQL
;
A
#
# COMPACT_ATOMS: atom_id res chain seq x y z
N MET A 1 23.52 28.03 9.99
CA MET A 1 23.91 26.61 9.76
C MET A 1 23.17 26.00 8.58
N GLN A 2 21.95 26.47 8.28
CA GLN A 2 21.32 26.30 6.97
C GLN A 2 22.28 26.59 5.79
N ASN A 3 22.07 25.90 4.68
CA ASN A 3 22.91 25.78 3.47
C ASN A 3 24.28 25.08 3.57
N LYS A 4 24.79 24.61 4.73
CA LYS A 4 26.03 23.81 4.74
C LYS A 4 25.95 22.53 3.90
N LEU A 5 24.82 21.83 3.92
CA LEU A 5 24.60 20.62 3.11
C LEU A 5 24.43 20.98 1.63
N HIS A 6 23.60 21.99 1.32
CA HIS A 6 23.37 22.51 -0.03
C HIS A 6 24.68 22.95 -0.71
N ASP A 7 25.54 23.70 -0.01
CA ASP A 7 26.86 24.12 -0.48
C ASP A 7 27.78 22.92 -0.79
N ALA A 8 27.83 21.94 0.12
CA ALA A 8 28.64 20.74 -0.04
C ALA A 8 28.15 19.89 -1.22
N CYS A 9 26.83 19.78 -1.42
CA CYS A 9 26.24 19.17 -2.59
C CYS A 9 26.62 19.94 -3.87
N SER A 10 26.48 21.28 -3.88
CA SER A 10 26.79 22.12 -5.06
C SER A 10 28.25 22.02 -5.48
N LYS A 11 29.18 21.91 -4.52
CA LYS A 11 30.64 21.84 -4.73
C LYS A 11 31.19 20.42 -4.90
N ASN A 12 30.32 19.40 -4.96
CA ASN A 12 30.69 17.98 -5.02
C ASN A 12 31.60 17.51 -3.85
N GLU A 13 31.40 18.03 -2.63
CA GLU A 13 32.21 17.72 -1.44
C GLU A 13 31.75 16.40 -0.76
N VAL A 14 31.90 15.27 -1.46
CA VAL A 14 31.39 13.93 -1.09
C VAL A 14 31.57 13.58 0.39
N GLU A 15 32.78 13.75 0.94
CA GLU A 15 33.06 13.34 2.32
C GLU A 15 32.43 14.28 3.37
N LYS A 16 32.24 15.57 3.07
CA LYS A 16 31.46 16.45 3.96
C LYS A 16 29.99 16.09 3.93
N VAL A 17 29.44 15.76 2.76
CA VAL A 17 28.07 15.23 2.64
C VAL A 17 27.95 13.95 3.48
N ARG A 18 28.86 12.98 3.33
CA ARG A 18 28.90 11.72 4.10
C ARG A 18 28.87 11.95 5.61
N ASP A 19 29.54 12.98 6.11
CA ASP A 19 29.55 13.34 7.53
C ASP A 19 28.30 14.10 7.99
N TYR A 20 27.69 14.92 7.12
CA TYR A 20 26.45 15.63 7.42
C TYR A 20 25.25 14.67 7.43
N VAL A 21 25.12 13.80 6.43
CA VAL A 21 23.97 12.87 6.31
C VAL A 21 23.83 11.91 7.50
N LYS A 22 24.94 11.58 8.18
CA LYS A 22 24.96 10.77 9.41
C LYS A 22 24.44 11.51 10.65
N LYS A 23 24.54 12.84 10.68
CA LYS A 23 24.27 13.69 11.86
C LYS A 23 22.91 14.39 11.78
N LEU A 24 22.46 14.70 10.56
CA LEU A 24 21.21 15.42 10.31
C LEU A 24 19.98 14.50 10.42
N SER A 25 18.90 15.08 10.94
CA SER A 25 17.55 14.51 10.89
C SER A 25 16.99 14.51 9.46
N ILE A 26 15.93 13.72 9.23
CA ILE A 26 15.26 13.67 7.94
C ILE A 26 14.67 15.03 7.52
N ASP A 27 14.16 15.78 8.48
CA ASP A 27 13.56 17.10 8.26
C ASP A 27 14.62 18.15 7.87
N GLU A 28 15.85 18.04 8.40
CA GLU A 28 16.99 18.87 7.99
C GLU A 28 17.55 18.51 6.61
N ILE A 29 17.57 17.22 6.24
CA ILE A 29 17.98 16.76 4.90
C ILE A 29 16.98 17.22 3.83
N ASN A 30 15.69 17.21 4.17
CA ASN A 30 14.60 17.68 3.32
C ASN A 30 14.45 19.21 3.27
N HIS A 31 15.30 19.97 3.95
CA HIS A 31 15.20 21.43 4.02
C HIS A 31 15.29 22.10 2.64
N ILE A 32 14.32 22.96 2.33
CA ILE A 32 14.26 23.77 1.11
C ILE A 32 15.01 25.09 1.30
N GLU A 33 15.85 25.47 0.33
CA GLU A 33 16.51 26.78 0.36
C GLU A 33 15.54 27.91 -0.04
N ILE A 34 15.69 29.07 0.58
CA ILE A 34 14.73 30.18 0.49
C ILE A 34 14.65 30.74 -0.93
N GLU A 35 15.75 30.79 -1.67
CA GLU A 35 15.82 31.46 -2.97
C GLU A 35 15.11 30.67 -4.08
N THR A 36 15.36 29.37 -4.18
CA THR A 36 14.90 28.52 -5.28
C THR A 36 13.82 27.50 -4.86
N GLY A 37 13.70 27.19 -3.57
CA GLY A 37 12.93 26.04 -3.07
C GLY A 37 13.63 24.68 -3.25
N ASN A 38 14.90 24.64 -3.68
CA ASN A 38 15.64 23.39 -3.85
C ASN A 38 16.02 22.76 -2.50
N THR A 39 15.94 21.43 -2.44
CA THR A 39 16.59 20.63 -1.40
C THR A 39 18.02 20.26 -1.80
N ALA A 40 18.81 19.73 -0.86
CA ALA A 40 20.13 19.18 -1.15
C ALA A 40 20.10 18.13 -2.29
N LEU A 41 19.02 17.34 -2.39
CA LEU A 41 18.83 16.34 -3.44
C LEU A 41 18.56 16.97 -4.82
N HIS A 42 17.84 18.09 -4.90
CA HIS A 42 17.67 18.84 -6.15
C HIS A 42 19.02 19.30 -6.70
N ILE A 43 19.86 19.90 -5.84
CA ILE A 43 21.19 20.43 -6.22
C ILE A 43 22.10 19.30 -6.71
N ALA A 44 22.22 18.21 -5.94
CA ALA A 44 23.04 17.06 -6.30
C ALA A 44 22.58 16.42 -7.62
N THR A 45 21.28 16.36 -7.85
CA THR A 45 20.69 15.75 -9.06
C THR A 45 20.88 16.62 -10.30
N ASN A 46 20.60 17.93 -10.19
CA ASN A 46 20.82 18.90 -11.26
C ASN A 46 22.27 18.93 -11.75
N ASN A 47 23.22 18.83 -10.81
CA ASN A 47 24.66 18.81 -11.13
C ASN A 47 25.18 17.41 -11.52
N GLY A 48 24.34 16.37 -11.48
CA GLY A 48 24.71 15.00 -11.84
C GLY A 48 25.73 14.33 -10.90
N HIS A 49 25.79 14.74 -9.63
CA HIS A 49 26.76 14.22 -8.65
C HIS A 49 26.35 12.86 -8.09
N ILE A 50 26.49 11.80 -8.90
CA ILE A 50 26.00 10.43 -8.64
C ILE A 50 26.29 9.93 -7.21
N GLU A 51 27.52 10.06 -6.69
CA GLU A 51 27.83 9.56 -5.35
C GLU A 51 27.18 10.37 -4.23
N ILE A 52 26.99 11.68 -4.41
CA ILE A 52 26.23 12.52 -3.47
C ILE A 52 24.74 12.17 -3.53
N ILE A 53 24.20 11.90 -4.72
CA ILE A 53 22.81 11.46 -4.89
C ILE A 53 22.60 10.14 -4.13
N LYS A 54 23.48 9.15 -4.28
CA LYS A 54 23.43 7.89 -3.51
C LYS A 54 23.48 8.13 -2.00
N LEU A 55 24.45 8.90 -1.50
CA LEU A 55 24.59 9.22 -0.07
C LEU A 55 23.38 9.94 0.52
N LEU A 56 22.71 10.80 -0.26
CA LEU A 56 21.45 11.42 0.15
C LEU A 56 20.34 10.37 0.16
N LEU A 57 20.20 9.56 -0.90
CA LEU A 57 19.15 8.54 -1.02
C LEU A 57 19.25 7.45 0.08
N GLU A 58 20.44 7.11 0.57
CA GLU A 58 20.66 6.25 1.76
C GLU A 58 19.94 6.74 3.02
N ARG A 59 19.65 8.05 3.13
CA ARG A 59 18.91 8.65 4.25
C ARG A 59 17.42 8.82 4.00
N ASN A 60 16.90 8.28 2.91
CA ASN A 60 15.48 8.27 2.60
C ASN A 60 14.78 9.66 2.49
N PRO A 61 15.40 10.68 1.88
CA PRO A 61 14.77 11.98 1.64
C PRO A 61 13.52 11.87 0.77
N PHE A 62 12.66 12.88 0.88
CA PHE A 62 11.46 12.98 0.05
C PHE A 62 11.86 13.32 -1.39
N ARG A 63 11.57 12.40 -2.32
CA ARG A 63 11.86 12.53 -3.75
C ARG A 63 10.82 13.38 -4.49
N SER A 64 9.66 13.63 -3.89
CA SER A 64 8.56 14.38 -4.52
C SER A 64 8.41 15.85 -4.07
N ILE A 65 9.28 16.36 -3.19
CA ILE A 65 9.33 17.81 -2.89
C ILE A 65 9.54 18.57 -4.21
N ARG A 66 8.74 19.62 -4.44
CA ARG A 66 8.84 20.48 -5.62
C ARG A 66 9.42 21.84 -5.24
N ASN A 67 10.39 22.30 -6.03
CA ASN A 67 10.95 23.64 -5.92
C ASN A 67 10.02 24.72 -6.53
N LYS A 68 10.46 25.99 -6.53
CA LYS A 68 9.64 27.12 -7.03
C LYS A 68 9.28 27.03 -8.53
N TRP A 69 9.98 26.21 -9.32
CA TRP A 69 9.65 25.93 -10.72
C TRP A 69 8.73 24.71 -10.88
N ASN A 70 8.14 24.23 -9.78
CA ASN A 70 7.30 23.04 -9.70
C ASN A 70 8.01 21.73 -10.12
N LYS A 71 9.35 21.70 -10.05
CA LYS A 71 10.19 20.54 -10.40
C LYS A 71 10.60 19.78 -9.14
N CYS A 72 10.54 18.45 -9.17
CA CYS A 72 11.19 17.62 -8.16
C CYS A 72 12.64 17.26 -8.58
N PRO A 73 13.47 16.63 -7.74
CA PRO A 73 14.84 16.27 -8.11
C PRO A 73 14.92 15.42 -9.38
N PHE A 74 14.02 14.45 -9.56
CA PHE A 74 13.97 13.60 -10.76
C PHE A 74 13.77 14.40 -12.05
N ASP A 75 12.95 15.46 -12.02
CA ASP A 75 12.72 16.34 -13.16
C ASP A 75 13.99 17.12 -13.58
N LEU A 76 14.96 17.27 -12.68
CA LEU A 76 16.25 17.95 -12.92
C LEU A 76 17.38 16.99 -13.34
N ALA A 77 17.13 15.69 -13.45
CA ALA A 77 18.16 14.72 -13.80
C ALA A 77 18.66 14.93 -15.25
N PRO A 78 19.96 15.23 -15.46
CA PRO A 78 20.48 15.66 -16.77
C PRO A 78 20.61 14.53 -17.79
N ASN A 79 20.58 13.27 -17.35
CA ASN A 79 20.71 12.09 -18.21
C ASN A 79 20.10 10.84 -17.55
N ASP A 80 19.96 9.76 -18.31
CA ASP A 80 19.30 8.54 -17.86
C ASP A 80 20.09 7.77 -16.78
N ASN A 81 21.42 7.95 -16.69
CA ASN A 81 22.24 7.38 -15.62
C ASN A 81 21.92 8.01 -14.26
N VAL A 82 21.48 9.27 -14.23
CA VAL A 82 21.01 9.93 -13.00
C VAL A 82 19.55 9.55 -12.72
N ARG A 83 18.69 9.48 -13.76
CA ARG A 83 17.29 9.05 -13.60
C ARG A 83 17.15 7.62 -13.06
N SER A 84 18.04 6.71 -13.44
CA SER A 84 18.00 5.32 -12.97
C SER A 84 18.14 5.19 -11.45
N LEU A 85 18.82 6.13 -10.78
CA LEU A 85 18.98 6.18 -9.31
C LEU A 85 17.66 6.45 -8.56
N PHE A 86 16.64 6.97 -9.24
CA PHE A 86 15.33 7.26 -8.66
C PHE A 86 14.29 6.16 -8.88
N LYS A 87 14.58 5.21 -9.79
CA LYS A 87 13.71 4.05 -10.00
C LYS A 87 13.69 3.17 -8.76
N ARG A 88 12.58 2.47 -8.53
CA ARG A 88 12.55 1.44 -7.49
C ARG A 88 13.51 0.31 -7.88
N GLU A 89 14.32 -0.15 -6.93
CA GLU A 89 14.97 -1.45 -7.04
C GLU A 89 13.91 -2.54 -7.17
N ASN A 90 14.23 -3.62 -7.89
CA ASN A 90 13.26 -4.63 -8.36
C ASN A 90 12.36 -5.13 -7.23
N CYS A 91 11.12 -4.65 -7.26
CA CYS A 91 10.24 -4.63 -6.10
C CYS A 91 9.41 -5.92 -6.00
N PHE A 92 10.09 -7.08 -6.02
CA PHE A 92 9.45 -8.40 -6.11
C PHE A 92 8.34 -8.57 -5.05
N ASP A 93 8.63 -8.20 -3.79
CA ASP A 93 7.69 -8.27 -2.65
C ASP A 93 6.39 -7.45 -2.78
N ARG A 94 6.30 -6.50 -3.72
CA ARG A 94 5.08 -5.70 -3.98
C ARG A 94 4.14 -6.39 -4.97
N PHE A 95 4.69 -7.32 -5.76
CA PHE A 95 4.01 -7.89 -6.92
C PHE A 95 3.86 -9.42 -6.88
N CYS A 96 4.68 -10.17 -6.11
CA CYS A 96 4.51 -11.61 -5.76
C CYS A 96 5.56 -12.10 -4.73
N SER A 97 5.48 -13.25 -4.04
CA SER A 97 4.41 -14.15 -3.57
C SER A 97 5.05 -15.28 -2.74
N ARG A 98 4.39 -15.81 -1.68
CA ARG A 98 4.69 -17.11 -1.03
C ARG A 98 3.58 -17.58 -0.07
N PRO A 99 3.43 -18.89 0.24
CA PRO A 99 2.11 -19.52 0.18
C PRO A 99 1.65 -20.22 1.47
N GLY A 100 0.37 -20.60 1.48
CA GLY A 100 -0.13 -21.71 2.29
C GLY A 100 -1.54 -22.10 1.88
N SER A 101 -1.64 -23.33 1.39
CA SER A 101 -2.82 -24.11 1.02
C SER A 101 -4.20 -23.48 1.29
N LEU A 102 -5.02 -23.43 0.24
CA LEU A 102 -6.47 -23.18 0.30
C LEU A 102 -7.28 -24.38 0.84
N SER A 103 -6.65 -25.22 1.70
CA SER A 103 -7.33 -26.17 2.56
C SER A 103 -7.58 -25.53 3.92
N ALA A 104 -8.84 -25.47 4.36
CA ALA A 104 -9.17 -25.01 5.71
C ALA A 104 -8.39 -25.84 6.76
N PRO A 105 -7.55 -25.21 7.61
CA PRO A 105 -6.85 -25.94 8.65
C PRO A 105 -7.85 -26.55 9.63
N VAL A 106 -7.56 -27.79 10.04
CA VAL A 106 -8.28 -28.47 11.12
C VAL A 106 -8.12 -27.68 12.43
N SER A 107 -9.07 -27.83 13.34
CA SER A 107 -9.21 -27.13 14.63
C SER A 107 -7.90 -26.76 15.33
N PRO A 108 -7.82 -25.57 15.98
CA PRO A 108 -6.58 -25.07 16.57
C PRO A 108 -6.04 -26.00 17.66
N VAL A 109 -4.77 -26.37 17.53
CA VAL A 109 -4.01 -27.00 18.62
C VAL A 109 -3.62 -25.90 19.61
N ASN A 110 -4.25 -25.92 20.79
CA ASN A 110 -3.87 -25.06 21.91
C ASN A 110 -2.51 -25.52 22.47
N ASN A 111 -1.43 -24.84 22.10
CA ASN A 111 -0.16 -24.89 22.82
C ASN A 111 0.62 -23.59 22.60
N ASP A 112 0.40 -22.60 23.47
CA ASP A 112 1.49 -21.82 24.05
C ASP A 112 0.99 -21.03 25.26
N LYS A 113 1.76 -21.08 26.37
CA LYS A 113 1.39 -20.43 27.64
C LYS A 113 1.94 -19.01 27.80
N ASN A 114 2.64 -18.49 26.79
CA ASN A 114 3.38 -17.23 26.83
C ASN A 114 2.89 -16.23 25.77
N GLY A 115 1.75 -15.57 26.03
CA GLY A 115 1.44 -14.21 25.56
C GLY A 115 1.11 -13.95 24.08
N ASP A 116 1.93 -14.41 23.14
CA ASP A 116 1.90 -14.02 21.72
C ASP A 116 1.64 -15.19 20.74
N GLY A 117 1.35 -16.39 21.26
CA GLY A 117 1.12 -17.63 20.51
C GLY A 117 -0.24 -17.73 19.81
N CYS A 118 -0.59 -16.79 18.93
CA CYS A 118 -1.73 -16.98 18.03
C CYS A 118 -1.30 -17.77 16.78
N SER A 119 -1.82 -19.00 16.64
CA SER A 119 -1.54 -19.96 15.57
C SER A 119 -2.05 -19.57 14.16
N LEU A 120 -2.50 -18.32 13.99
CA LEU A 120 -2.87 -17.72 12.71
C LEU A 120 -1.98 -16.50 12.35
N CYS A 121 -1.03 -16.13 13.21
CA CYS A 121 -0.14 -14.97 13.01
C CYS A 121 1.34 -15.28 13.30
N GLY A 122 1.79 -16.49 12.97
CA GLY A 122 3.21 -16.81 12.92
C GLY A 122 3.96 -15.87 11.97
N GLU A 123 5.25 -15.63 12.22
CA GLU A 123 6.05 -14.74 11.36
C GLU A 123 6.17 -15.27 9.93
N ASN A 124 6.07 -16.60 9.78
CA ASN A 124 6.08 -17.32 8.51
C ASN A 124 4.68 -17.55 7.91
N ASP A 125 3.59 -17.08 8.55
CA ASP A 125 2.25 -17.31 8.00
C ASP A 125 2.02 -16.48 6.72
N PRO A 126 1.50 -17.12 5.66
CA PRO A 126 1.30 -16.48 4.37
C PRO A 126 0.17 -15.45 4.43
N CYS A 127 0.45 -14.30 3.84
CA CYS A 127 -0.56 -13.26 3.64
C CYS A 127 -1.45 -13.65 2.44
N GLU A 128 -2.75 -13.88 2.67
CA GLU A 128 -3.73 -14.04 1.59
C GLU A 128 -3.97 -12.66 0.93
N TRP A 129 -3.39 -12.43 -0.25
CA TRP A 129 -3.55 -11.18 -1.03
C TRP A 129 -4.87 -11.10 -1.80
N GLU A 130 -5.50 -12.26 -2.02
CA GLU A 130 -6.68 -12.43 -2.87
C GLU A 130 -7.60 -13.50 -2.26
N ILE A 131 -8.89 -13.18 -2.10
CA ILE A 131 -9.93 -14.16 -1.74
C ILE A 131 -10.52 -14.69 -3.05
N VAL A 132 -10.43 -16.00 -3.27
CA VAL A 132 -11.06 -16.67 -4.42
C VAL A 132 -12.13 -17.64 -3.92
N ASP A 133 -13.39 -17.26 -4.08
CA ASP A 133 -14.55 -17.91 -3.45
C ASP A 133 -15.84 -17.57 -4.22
N ASP A 134 -16.81 -18.46 -4.21
CA ASP A 134 -18.13 -18.26 -4.80
C ASP A 134 -18.90 -17.10 -4.12
N TYR A 135 -18.59 -16.82 -2.85
CA TYR A 135 -19.11 -15.67 -2.09
C TYR A 135 -18.21 -14.44 -2.11
N ALA A 136 -17.16 -14.37 -2.94
CA ALA A 136 -16.18 -13.29 -2.92
C ALA A 136 -16.82 -11.88 -3.01
N VAL A 137 -17.77 -11.67 -3.94
CA VAL A 137 -18.48 -10.37 -4.06
C VAL A 137 -19.24 -10.00 -2.78
N ALA A 138 -19.92 -10.95 -2.13
CA ALA A 138 -20.63 -10.68 -0.88
C ALA A 138 -19.67 -10.33 0.28
N LYS A 139 -18.46 -10.93 0.30
CA LYS A 139 -17.38 -10.55 1.22
C LYS A 139 -16.88 -9.13 0.93
N ALA A 140 -16.63 -8.78 -0.34
CA ALA A 140 -16.23 -7.42 -0.72
C ALA A 140 -17.27 -6.36 -0.31
N VAL A 141 -18.56 -6.61 -0.54
CA VAL A 141 -19.64 -5.70 -0.10
C VAL A 141 -19.60 -5.48 1.41
N ARG A 142 -19.47 -6.55 2.22
CA ARG A 142 -19.33 -6.44 3.70
C ARG A 142 -18.12 -5.62 4.10
N PHE A 143 -16.93 -5.93 3.57
CA PHE A 143 -15.71 -5.22 3.97
C PHE A 143 -15.74 -3.74 3.52
N ARG A 144 -16.32 -3.43 2.36
CA ARG A 144 -16.58 -2.04 1.92
C ARG A 144 -17.62 -1.34 2.79
N GLN A 145 -18.61 -2.04 3.35
CA GLN A 145 -19.54 -1.48 4.35
C GLN A 145 -18.83 -1.14 5.67
N GLU A 146 -17.91 -1.98 6.15
CA GLU A 146 -17.14 -1.69 7.37
C GLU A 146 -16.29 -0.41 7.23
N LEU A 147 -15.79 -0.11 6.02
CA LEU A 147 -15.09 1.15 5.72
C LEU A 147 -15.99 2.40 5.75
N ASN A 148 -17.28 2.28 5.42
CA ASN A 148 -18.22 3.41 5.37
C ASN A 148 -18.56 4.00 6.77
N TYR A 149 -18.31 3.31 7.88
CA TYR A 149 -18.53 3.86 9.24
C TYR A 149 -17.58 5.02 9.59
N SER A 150 -16.62 5.31 8.72
CA SER A 150 -15.55 6.27 8.95
C SER A 150 -15.57 7.44 7.94
N LEU A 151 -16.73 7.76 7.36
CA LEU A 151 -16.90 8.90 6.46
C LEU A 151 -16.48 10.23 7.11
N PHE A 152 -15.95 11.15 6.30
CA PHE A 152 -15.63 12.52 6.72
C PHE A 152 -16.91 13.35 6.83
N ALA A 153 -17.10 14.06 7.94
CA ALA A 153 -18.18 15.02 8.09
C ALA A 153 -17.92 16.22 7.18
N ARG A 154 -18.87 16.54 6.28
CA ARG A 154 -18.71 17.58 5.25
C ARG A 154 -18.24 18.94 5.80
N ASN A 155 -18.60 19.26 7.04
CA ASN A 155 -18.31 20.55 7.67
C ASN A 155 -17.00 20.56 8.48
N ASN A 156 -16.22 19.48 8.52
CA ASN A 156 -14.98 19.43 9.33
C ASN A 156 -13.86 18.50 8.80
N ILE A 157 -13.74 18.37 7.48
CA ILE A 157 -12.84 17.44 6.79
C ILE A 157 -11.40 17.48 7.32
N ASN A 158 -10.82 18.67 7.56
CA ASN A 158 -9.42 18.81 7.98
C ASN A 158 -9.21 18.38 9.44
N ARG A 159 -10.19 18.62 10.34
CA ARG A 159 -10.17 18.10 11.71
C ARG A 159 -10.33 16.58 11.72
N ASP A 160 -11.23 16.05 10.89
CA ASP A 160 -11.42 14.61 10.74
C ASP A 160 -10.16 13.92 10.20
N LEU A 161 -9.46 14.53 9.23
CA LEU A 161 -8.17 14.07 8.74
C LEU A 161 -7.12 14.06 9.88
N LYS A 162 -7.00 15.15 10.65
CA LYS A 162 -6.07 15.24 11.79
C LYS A 162 -6.39 14.19 12.87
N ASN A 163 -7.66 13.98 13.20
CA ASN A 163 -8.12 12.96 14.15
C ASN A 163 -7.77 11.54 13.66
N LYS A 164 -8.00 11.25 12.38
CA LYS A 164 -7.67 9.96 11.75
C LYS A 164 -6.17 9.71 11.74
N ILE A 165 -5.36 10.69 11.36
CA ILE A 165 -3.89 10.56 11.39
C ILE A 165 -3.39 10.40 12.83
N TYR A 166 -3.93 11.13 13.80
CA TYR A 166 -3.61 10.91 15.22
C TYR A 166 -3.93 9.47 15.67
N SER A 167 -5.07 8.92 15.24
CA SER A 167 -5.45 7.52 15.48
C SER A 167 -4.48 6.53 14.81
N ILE A 168 -4.03 6.79 13.57
CA ILE A 168 -3.00 5.98 12.90
C ILE A 168 -1.66 6.06 13.64
N ASN A 169 -1.21 7.26 14.02
CA ASN A 169 0.05 7.45 14.74
C ASN A 169 0.06 6.66 16.05
N LYS A 170 -0.92 6.91 16.93
CA LYS A 170 -1.02 6.27 18.25
C LYS A 170 -1.37 4.78 18.17
N GLY A 171 -2.31 4.43 17.29
CA GLY A 171 -2.93 3.12 17.20
C GLY A 171 -2.14 2.11 16.38
N TYR A 172 -1.32 2.57 15.42
CA TYR A 172 -0.58 1.73 14.47
C TYR A 172 0.94 2.02 14.42
N LEU A 173 1.36 3.28 14.26
CA LEU A 173 2.80 3.59 14.09
C LEU A 173 3.59 3.47 15.41
N ASP A 174 3.05 4.00 16.51
CA ASP A 174 3.68 3.99 17.84
C ASP A 174 3.56 2.65 18.58
N SER A 175 2.70 1.76 18.08
CA SER A 175 2.33 0.49 18.71
C SER A 175 2.75 -0.71 17.86
N ARG A 176 2.09 -0.95 16.71
CA ARG A 176 2.27 -2.11 15.83
C ARG A 176 3.56 -2.01 15.01
N LEU A 177 3.98 -0.82 14.60
CA LEU A 177 5.24 -0.59 13.87
C LEU A 177 6.37 -0.03 14.76
N ARG A 178 6.21 -0.08 16.08
CA ARG A 178 7.23 0.35 17.04
C ARG A 178 8.54 -0.42 16.84
N GLY A 179 9.64 0.31 16.68
CA GLY A 179 10.97 -0.27 16.48
C GLY A 179 11.22 -0.87 15.09
N MET A 180 10.27 -0.75 14.15
CA MET A 180 10.49 -1.15 12.76
C MET A 180 11.51 -0.22 12.08
N HIS A 181 12.27 -0.76 11.12
CA HIS A 181 13.22 0.01 10.34
C HIS A 181 12.50 1.16 9.60
N HIS A 182 13.15 2.33 9.53
CA HIS A 182 12.59 3.57 8.95
C HIS A 182 11.30 4.12 9.58
N ILE A 183 10.87 3.68 10.77
CA ILE A 183 9.64 4.18 11.42
C ILE A 183 9.60 5.71 11.56
N ASP A 184 10.71 6.36 11.86
CA ASP A 184 10.77 7.82 12.00
C ASP A 184 10.61 8.55 10.65
N SER A 185 11.14 7.98 9.57
CA SER A 185 10.92 8.46 8.19
C SER A 185 9.47 8.25 7.74
N ILE A 186 8.81 7.16 8.15
CA ILE A 186 7.37 6.95 7.92
C ILE A 186 6.57 8.02 8.66
N LYS A 187 6.86 8.23 9.95
CA LYS A 187 6.21 9.26 10.79
C LYS A 187 6.37 10.67 10.26
N ALA A 188 7.49 11.00 9.60
CA ALA A 188 7.70 12.31 8.99
C ALA A 188 6.61 12.64 7.94
N TYR A 189 6.22 11.69 7.07
CA TYR A 189 5.11 11.88 6.14
C TYR A 189 3.77 12.14 6.87
N PHE A 190 3.46 11.36 7.91
CA PHE A 190 2.22 11.55 8.69
C PHE A 190 2.22 12.85 9.50
N ARG A 191 3.38 13.36 9.91
CA ARG A 191 3.52 14.69 10.52
C ARG A 191 3.24 15.79 9.49
N LYS A 192 3.89 15.71 8.32
CA LYS A 192 3.67 16.63 7.19
C LYS A 192 2.21 16.64 6.73
N ALA A 193 1.54 15.48 6.73
CA ALA A 193 0.11 15.36 6.45
C ALA A 193 -0.79 16.15 7.43
N ILE A 194 -0.39 16.29 8.69
CA ILE A 194 -1.09 17.12 9.70
C ILE A 194 -0.74 18.61 9.51
N GLU A 195 0.54 18.91 9.29
CA GLU A 195 1.08 20.27 9.19
C GLU A 195 0.57 21.01 7.94
N GLU A 196 0.58 20.35 6.78
CA GLU A 196 0.13 20.89 5.49
C GLU A 196 -1.34 20.58 5.18
N GLU A 197 -2.04 19.87 6.08
CA GLU A 197 -3.40 19.35 5.89
C GLU A 197 -3.54 18.53 4.59
N ASP A 198 -2.49 17.79 4.23
CA ASP A 198 -2.38 17.05 2.98
C ASP A 198 -2.42 15.51 3.13
N PRO A 199 -3.53 14.85 2.77
CA PRO A 199 -3.63 13.39 2.83
C PRO A 199 -2.77 12.69 1.78
N PHE A 200 -2.28 13.39 0.74
CA PHE A 200 -1.43 12.79 -0.29
C PHE A 200 -0.08 12.32 0.27
N GLU A 201 0.39 12.87 1.38
CA GLU A 201 1.58 12.40 2.09
C GLU A 201 1.45 10.92 2.55
N ILE A 202 0.23 10.41 2.76
CA ILE A 202 0.00 8.99 3.05
C ILE A 202 0.29 8.13 1.80
N VAL A 203 -0.05 8.64 0.61
CA VAL A 203 0.28 7.99 -0.66
C VAL A 203 1.78 8.10 -0.95
N ARG A 204 2.43 9.23 -0.64
CA ARG A 204 3.89 9.36 -0.70
C ARG A 204 4.59 8.35 0.21
N ALA A 205 4.16 8.23 1.46
CA ALA A 205 4.68 7.23 2.40
C ALA A 205 4.55 5.81 1.83
N TYR A 206 3.35 5.44 1.37
CA TYR A 206 3.07 4.13 0.77
C TYR A 206 3.92 3.86 -0.48
N THR A 207 4.13 4.88 -1.31
CA THR A 207 4.91 4.79 -2.55
C THR A 207 6.41 5.00 -2.37
N SER A 208 6.91 5.38 -1.20
CA SER A 208 8.33 5.65 -1.03
C SER A 208 9.16 4.34 -1.00
N PRO A 209 10.03 4.06 -2.00
CA PRO A 209 10.90 2.87 -1.98
C PRO A 209 11.93 2.92 -0.86
N ALA A 210 12.21 4.13 -0.38
CA ALA A 210 13.04 4.42 0.77
C ALA A 210 12.53 3.72 2.05
N VAL A 211 11.25 3.93 2.41
CA VAL A 211 10.71 3.45 3.69
C VAL A 211 9.93 2.14 3.59
N ASN A 212 9.60 1.68 2.38
CA ASN A 212 8.89 0.42 2.11
C ASN A 212 7.57 0.26 2.89
N PHE A 213 6.87 1.36 3.19
CA PHE A 213 5.69 1.36 4.06
C PHE A 213 4.56 0.45 3.55
N TYR A 214 4.42 0.30 2.23
CA TYR A 214 3.47 -0.62 1.62
C TYR A 214 3.63 -2.07 2.11
N LYS A 215 4.85 -2.54 2.45
CA LYS A 215 5.06 -3.90 2.97
C LYS A 215 4.35 -4.09 4.29
N TYR A 216 4.49 -3.13 5.21
CA TYR A 216 3.82 -3.18 6.51
C TYR A 216 2.29 -3.12 6.36
N VAL A 217 1.79 -2.15 5.59
CA VAL A 217 0.35 -1.96 5.38
C VAL A 217 -0.30 -3.17 4.72
N ASN A 218 0.25 -3.69 3.62
CA ASN A 218 -0.35 -4.80 2.88
C ASN A 218 -0.26 -6.12 3.66
N CYS A 219 0.87 -6.41 4.31
CA CYS A 219 1.00 -7.63 5.12
C CYS A 219 0.07 -7.60 6.35
N ASP A 220 -0.14 -6.44 6.97
CA ASP A 220 -1.10 -6.31 8.08
C ASP A 220 -2.57 -6.38 7.59
N MET A 221 -2.90 -5.78 6.44
CA MET A 221 -4.23 -5.92 5.81
C MET A 221 -4.60 -7.38 5.51
N ALA A 222 -3.70 -8.11 4.84
CA ALA A 222 -3.94 -9.51 4.48
C ALA A 222 -4.19 -10.37 5.72
N ARG A 223 -3.42 -10.16 6.80
CA ARG A 223 -3.64 -10.83 8.09
C ARG A 223 -4.99 -10.49 8.71
N ASN A 224 -5.40 -9.22 8.74
CA ASN A 224 -6.68 -8.82 9.32
C ASN A 224 -7.88 -9.59 8.72
N ILE A 225 -7.81 -9.88 7.43
CA ILE A 225 -8.85 -10.57 6.67
C ILE A 225 -8.82 -12.07 6.92
N ILE A 226 -7.64 -12.68 7.04
CA ILE A 226 -7.48 -14.06 7.53
C ILE A 226 -8.17 -14.22 8.89
N HIS A 227 -8.02 -13.26 9.81
CA HIS A 227 -8.67 -13.30 11.12
C HIS A 227 -10.20 -13.19 11.06
N ASP A 228 -10.78 -12.25 10.30
CA ASP A 228 -12.25 -12.14 10.17
C ASP A 228 -12.86 -13.35 9.44
N LEU A 229 -12.15 -13.91 8.44
CA LEU A 229 -12.60 -15.09 7.69
C LEU A 229 -12.51 -16.39 8.49
N ARG A 230 -11.41 -16.63 9.22
CA ARG A 230 -11.17 -17.92 9.90
C ARG A 230 -11.90 -18.08 11.24
N GLN A 231 -12.47 -17.00 11.81
CA GLN A 231 -13.28 -16.96 13.06
C GLN A 231 -12.62 -17.53 14.35
N GLY A 232 -11.46 -18.18 14.27
CA GLY A 232 -10.79 -18.86 15.39
C GLY A 232 -9.93 -17.97 16.30
N CYS A 233 -9.81 -16.68 16.00
CA CYS A 233 -9.06 -15.73 16.80
C CYS A 233 -9.87 -14.44 16.96
N SER A 234 -10.06 -14.00 18.21
CA SER A 234 -10.84 -12.80 18.53
C SER A 234 -9.93 -11.62 18.90
N LYS A 235 -10.52 -10.42 18.89
CA LYS A 235 -9.88 -9.16 19.33
C LYS A 235 -9.35 -9.23 20.78
N PHE A 236 -9.85 -10.16 21.60
CA PHE A 236 -9.39 -10.40 22.97
C PHE A 236 -8.13 -11.29 23.06
N TYR A 237 -7.77 -12.01 22.00
CA TYR A 237 -6.68 -13.01 21.99
C TYR A 237 -5.55 -12.72 20.99
N CYS A 238 -5.61 -11.62 20.22
CA CYS A 238 -4.50 -11.19 19.38
C CYS A 238 -4.33 -9.66 19.39
N THR A 239 -3.39 -9.20 20.22
CA THR A 239 -2.99 -7.79 20.33
C THR A 239 -2.44 -7.27 18.99
N ARG A 240 -1.71 -8.09 18.22
CA ARG A 240 -1.18 -7.71 16.89
C ARG A 240 -2.28 -7.35 15.90
N LEU A 241 -3.35 -8.16 15.85
CA LEU A 241 -4.55 -7.91 15.04
C LEU A 241 -5.23 -6.61 15.47
N TYR A 242 -5.48 -6.45 16.77
CA TYR A 242 -6.16 -5.27 17.30
C TYR A 242 -5.42 -3.96 16.95
N LEU A 243 -4.11 -3.92 17.17
CA LEU A 243 -3.29 -2.74 16.88
C LEU A 243 -3.10 -2.48 15.37
N ALA A 244 -3.26 -3.51 14.52
CA ALA A 244 -3.12 -3.37 13.08
C ALA A 244 -4.41 -2.91 12.38
N GLN A 245 -5.56 -3.48 12.77
CA GLN A 245 -6.82 -3.35 12.04
C GLN A 245 -7.30 -1.89 11.92
N ASP A 246 -7.40 -1.19 13.05
CA ASP A 246 -7.95 0.17 13.08
C ASP A 246 -7.06 1.15 12.26
N GLY A 247 -5.73 0.95 12.26
CA GLY A 247 -4.77 1.73 11.50
C GLY A 247 -4.91 1.57 9.98
N VAL A 248 -4.76 0.34 9.48
CA VAL A 248 -4.80 0.09 8.02
C VAL A 248 -6.18 0.34 7.42
N MET A 249 -7.26 0.08 8.16
CA MET A 249 -8.62 0.41 7.70
C MET A 249 -8.86 1.92 7.68
N THR A 250 -8.28 2.68 8.62
CA THR A 250 -8.32 4.15 8.57
C THR A 250 -7.55 4.71 7.38
N ILE A 251 -6.40 4.13 7.02
CA ILE A 251 -5.66 4.48 5.79
C ILE A 251 -6.54 4.24 4.54
N THR A 252 -7.16 3.07 4.41
CA THR A 252 -8.09 2.75 3.31
C THR A 252 -9.26 3.73 3.23
N SER A 253 -9.85 4.06 4.38
CA SER A 253 -10.94 5.04 4.50
C SER A 253 -10.54 6.44 4.02
N ILE A 254 -9.35 6.92 4.39
CA ILE A 254 -8.83 8.21 3.93
C ILE A 254 -8.74 8.23 2.40
N LEU A 255 -8.15 7.20 1.78
CA LEU A 255 -8.02 7.10 0.32
C LEU A 255 -9.39 6.95 -0.39
N LEU A 256 -10.35 6.25 0.20
CA LEU A 256 -11.69 6.04 -0.39
C LEU A 256 -12.65 7.23 -0.28
N HIS A 257 -12.48 8.07 0.74
CA HIS A 257 -13.53 9.01 1.16
C HIS A 257 -13.07 10.45 1.35
N HIS A 258 -11.75 10.73 1.42
CA HIS A 258 -11.29 12.11 1.56
C HIS A 258 -11.45 12.87 0.22
N PRO A 259 -12.17 14.02 0.18
CA PRO A 259 -12.54 14.68 -1.08
C PRO A 259 -11.37 15.05 -2.01
N LYS A 260 -10.19 15.36 -1.46
CA LYS A 260 -8.95 15.60 -2.25
C LYS A 260 -8.59 14.44 -3.22
N PHE A 261 -9.03 13.20 -2.99
CA PHE A 261 -8.80 12.08 -3.93
C PHE A 261 -9.80 11.99 -5.08
N ALA A 262 -10.91 12.73 -5.05
CA ALA A 262 -11.95 12.66 -6.09
C ALA A 262 -11.44 12.98 -7.52
N PRO A 263 -10.50 13.93 -7.75
CA PRO A 263 -9.92 14.14 -9.08
C PRO A 263 -9.02 13.00 -9.58
N TYR A 264 -8.60 12.09 -8.70
CA TYR A 264 -7.66 11.01 -8.98
C TYR A 264 -8.36 9.66 -9.18
N THR A 265 -9.69 9.58 -9.08
CA THR A 265 -10.46 8.34 -9.33
C THR A 265 -10.26 7.85 -10.76
N PHE A 266 -10.01 6.54 -10.91
CA PHE A 266 -9.65 5.95 -12.21
C PHE A 266 -10.71 4.96 -12.71
N ARG A 267 -10.97 5.00 -14.02
CA ARG A 267 -11.72 4.00 -14.80
C ARG A 267 -10.95 3.65 -16.08
N GLY A 268 -11.17 2.45 -16.60
CA GLY A 268 -10.48 1.89 -17.77
C GLY A 268 -9.52 0.76 -17.41
N GLU A 269 -8.68 0.37 -18.36
CA GLU A 269 -7.72 -0.72 -18.16
C GLU A 269 -6.48 -0.31 -17.37
N VAL A 270 -6.01 -1.22 -16.51
CA VAL A 270 -4.70 -1.17 -15.86
C VAL A 270 -4.01 -2.53 -15.88
N TYR A 271 -2.68 -2.50 -15.83
CA TYR A 271 -1.83 -3.66 -16.08
C TYR A 271 -0.97 -3.99 -14.86
N ARG A 272 -0.72 -5.27 -14.62
CA ARG A 272 0.12 -5.77 -13.51
C ARG A 272 0.88 -7.03 -13.93
N GLY A 273 2.20 -6.92 -14.07
CA GLY A 273 3.08 -8.08 -14.17
C GLY A 273 3.34 -8.69 -12.80
N MET A 274 3.36 -10.02 -12.72
CA MET A 274 3.48 -10.80 -11.48
C MET A 274 4.25 -12.10 -11.73
N VAL A 275 4.80 -12.72 -10.68
CA VAL A 275 5.47 -14.03 -10.75
C VAL A 275 4.93 -14.95 -9.65
N VAL A 276 3.82 -15.65 -9.94
CA VAL A 276 3.12 -16.50 -8.97
C VAL A 276 3.76 -17.88 -8.89
N GLU A 277 3.45 -18.63 -7.83
CA GLU A 277 3.72 -20.07 -7.80
C GLU A 277 2.76 -20.79 -8.76
N LYS A 278 3.25 -21.84 -9.43
CA LYS A 278 2.47 -22.63 -10.39
C LYS A 278 1.18 -23.20 -9.79
N ALA A 279 1.19 -23.55 -8.50
CA ALA A 279 0.01 -24.01 -7.77
C ALA A 279 -1.12 -22.96 -7.68
N CYS A 280 -0.79 -21.66 -7.63
CA CYS A 280 -1.79 -20.58 -7.59
C CYS A 280 -2.59 -20.47 -8.90
N MET A 281 -2.12 -21.04 -10.01
CA MET A 281 -2.84 -21.02 -11.30
C MET A 281 -4.19 -21.73 -11.23
N GLU A 282 -4.42 -22.62 -10.26
CA GLU A 282 -5.72 -23.24 -10.07
C GLU A 282 -6.84 -22.25 -9.68
N HIS A 283 -6.49 -21.08 -9.14
CA HIS A 283 -7.45 -20.05 -8.76
C HIS A 283 -7.84 -19.16 -9.95
N TYR A 284 -6.92 -18.97 -10.91
CA TYR A 284 -7.14 -18.20 -12.12
C TYR A 284 -7.85 -19.06 -13.19
N ARG A 285 -9.16 -19.24 -13.03
CA ARG A 285 -10.04 -19.90 -14.00
C ARG A 285 -11.17 -18.96 -14.45
N PRO A 286 -11.59 -18.98 -15.73
CA PRO A 286 -12.75 -18.21 -16.19
C PRO A 286 -13.99 -18.40 -15.31
N HIS A 287 -14.74 -17.33 -15.10
CA HIS A 287 -15.91 -17.20 -14.22
C HIS A 287 -15.64 -17.26 -12.71
N ARG A 288 -14.42 -17.61 -12.25
CA ARG A 288 -14.07 -17.42 -10.82
C ARG A 288 -14.00 -15.93 -10.49
N ARG A 289 -14.31 -15.61 -9.23
CA ARG A 289 -14.26 -14.24 -8.71
C ARG A 289 -13.17 -14.10 -7.67
N ILE A 290 -12.42 -13.02 -7.80
CA ILE A 290 -11.31 -12.64 -6.93
C ILE A 290 -11.67 -11.35 -6.19
N VAL A 291 -11.28 -11.25 -4.93
CA VAL A 291 -11.30 -10.00 -4.17
C VAL A 291 -9.93 -9.69 -3.63
N ASN A 292 -9.38 -8.52 -3.95
CA ASN A 292 -8.11 -8.09 -3.37
C ASN A 292 -8.28 -7.74 -1.90
N THR A 293 -7.41 -8.25 -1.05
CA THR A 293 -7.44 -8.01 0.40
C THR A 293 -6.61 -6.79 0.81
N THR A 294 -5.71 -6.35 -0.06
CA THR A 294 -4.73 -5.28 0.16
C THR A 294 -4.78 -4.23 -0.95
N PHE A 295 -3.96 -3.19 -0.86
CA PHE A 295 -3.74 -2.28 -1.98
C PHE A 295 -2.99 -3.01 -3.12
N LEU A 296 -3.62 -3.14 -4.30
CA LEU A 296 -2.93 -3.63 -5.49
C LEU A 296 -2.40 -2.47 -6.30
N SER A 297 -1.08 -2.31 -6.29
CA SER A 297 -0.37 -1.50 -7.27
C SER A 297 -0.53 -2.11 -8.68
N THR A 298 -0.79 -1.26 -9.67
CA THR A 298 -0.90 -1.55 -11.11
C THR A 298 -0.33 -0.35 -11.88
N SER A 299 -0.15 -0.43 -13.20
CA SER A 299 0.28 0.70 -14.02
C SER A 299 -0.65 0.89 -15.23
N ARG A 300 -0.83 2.14 -15.65
CA ARG A 300 -1.42 2.47 -16.97
C ARG A 300 -0.47 2.18 -18.13
N ASP A 301 0.83 2.01 -17.85
CA ASP A 301 1.83 1.70 -18.86
C ASP A 301 2.10 0.19 -18.89
N ARG A 302 1.72 -0.45 -20.00
CA ARG A 302 1.92 -1.89 -20.19
C ARG A 302 3.40 -2.28 -20.10
N ASN A 303 4.32 -1.42 -20.54
CA ASN A 303 5.75 -1.72 -20.52
C ASN A 303 6.30 -1.63 -19.09
N VAL A 304 5.86 -0.64 -18.30
CA VAL A 304 6.20 -0.57 -16.86
C VAL A 304 5.64 -1.79 -16.13
N ALA A 305 4.36 -2.13 -16.36
CA ALA A 305 3.75 -3.30 -15.73
C ALA A 305 4.51 -4.60 -16.07
N LYS A 306 5.04 -4.73 -17.29
CA LYS A 306 5.81 -5.90 -17.73
C LYS A 306 7.13 -6.07 -16.98
N ILE A 307 7.78 -4.99 -16.54
CA ILE A 307 9.03 -5.08 -15.77
C ILE A 307 8.81 -5.88 -14.47
N PHE A 308 7.64 -5.77 -13.84
CA PHE A 308 7.33 -6.54 -12.61
C PHE A 308 7.07 -8.04 -12.84
N SER A 309 6.80 -8.46 -14.09
CA SER A 309 6.71 -9.88 -14.49
C SER A 309 8.04 -10.49 -14.94
N TYR A 310 9.09 -9.68 -15.15
CA TYR A 310 10.42 -10.17 -15.53
C TYR A 310 11.33 -10.28 -14.30
N GLN A 311 11.55 -11.52 -13.85
CA GLN A 311 12.69 -11.86 -12.98
C GLN A 311 13.87 -12.31 -13.84
N ASN A 312 15.09 -11.94 -13.45
CA ASN A 312 16.30 -12.47 -14.07
C ASN A 312 16.40 -14.00 -13.90
N GLU A 313 15.83 -14.54 -12.83
CA GLU A 313 15.74 -15.98 -12.53
C GLU A 313 14.34 -16.27 -11.96
N VAL A 314 13.41 -16.77 -12.79
CA VAL A 314 12.14 -17.34 -12.32
C VAL A 314 12.42 -18.77 -11.83
N LYS A 315 11.99 -19.09 -10.61
CA LYS A 315 12.22 -20.44 -10.02
C LYS A 315 11.38 -21.51 -10.72
N GLU A 316 11.80 -22.76 -10.62
CA GLU A 316 11.10 -23.90 -11.25
C GLU A 316 9.65 -24.06 -10.76
N ASP A 317 9.35 -23.70 -9.51
CA ASP A 317 8.00 -23.70 -8.93
C ASP A 317 7.16 -22.47 -9.30
N GLN A 318 7.72 -21.50 -10.03
CA GLN A 318 7.11 -20.20 -10.33
C GLN A 318 6.76 -20.04 -11.81
N ILE A 319 5.87 -19.08 -12.08
CA ILE A 319 5.42 -18.72 -13.43
C ILE A 319 5.10 -17.23 -13.53
N SER A 320 5.56 -16.62 -14.62
CA SER A 320 5.29 -15.22 -14.95
C SER A 320 3.87 -15.08 -15.53
N ILE A 321 3.09 -14.15 -14.97
CA ILE A 321 1.72 -13.84 -15.41
C ILE A 321 1.57 -12.33 -15.61
N PHE A 322 0.68 -11.96 -16.53
CA PHE A 322 0.34 -10.58 -16.83
C PHE A 322 -1.17 -10.37 -16.71
N CYS A 323 -1.57 -9.63 -15.68
CA CYS A 323 -2.97 -9.33 -15.41
C CYS A 323 -3.37 -7.98 -16.02
N THR A 324 -4.50 -7.95 -16.71
CA THR A 324 -5.20 -6.72 -17.11
C THR A 324 -6.50 -6.63 -16.32
N TYR A 325 -6.70 -5.53 -15.61
CA TYR A 325 -7.92 -5.25 -14.83
C TYR A 325 -8.71 -4.13 -15.51
N GLU A 326 -9.99 -4.36 -15.84
CA GLU A 326 -10.92 -3.31 -16.26
C GLU A 326 -11.60 -2.71 -15.04
N ILE A 327 -11.32 -1.42 -14.77
CA ILE A 327 -11.93 -0.66 -13.66
C ILE A 327 -13.13 0.13 -14.16
N LYS A 328 -14.29 -0.05 -13.51
CA LYS A 328 -15.58 0.52 -13.90
C LYS A 328 -16.11 1.58 -12.93
N ASN A 329 -15.78 1.47 -11.64
CA ASN A 329 -16.30 2.36 -10.58
C ASN A 329 -15.26 3.35 -10.06
N ASP A 330 -15.68 4.60 -9.83
CA ASP A 330 -14.80 5.68 -9.33
C ASP A 330 -14.18 5.40 -7.95
N ARG A 331 -14.77 4.52 -7.15
CA ARG A 331 -14.31 4.18 -5.80
C ARG A 331 -13.44 2.93 -5.74
N THR A 332 -12.99 2.43 -6.88
CA THR A 332 -12.22 1.18 -6.96
C THR A 332 -10.73 1.41 -7.09
N ALA A 333 -10.29 2.40 -7.90
CA ALA A 333 -8.88 2.68 -8.09
C ALA A 333 -8.57 4.18 -8.14
N LEU A 334 -7.34 4.55 -7.76
CA LEU A 334 -6.81 5.91 -7.85
C LEU A 334 -5.60 5.95 -8.79
N TYR A 335 -5.57 6.88 -9.74
CA TYR A 335 -4.36 7.20 -10.51
C TYR A 335 -3.45 8.09 -9.67
N ILE A 336 -2.39 7.51 -9.11
CA ILE A 336 -1.55 8.15 -8.09
C ILE A 336 -0.17 8.58 -8.60
N ALA A 337 0.08 8.53 -9.91
CA ALA A 337 1.38 8.88 -10.49
C ALA A 337 1.90 10.26 -10.06
N GLU A 338 1.02 11.27 -10.00
CA GLU A 338 1.37 12.64 -9.59
C GLU A 338 1.54 12.81 -8.07
N LEU A 339 0.97 11.87 -7.30
CA LEU A 339 1.03 11.81 -5.84
C LEU A 339 2.19 10.94 -5.32
N SER A 340 2.77 10.11 -6.20
CA SER A 340 3.78 9.10 -5.89
C SER A 340 5.16 9.73 -5.65
N GLU A 341 5.95 9.10 -4.79
CA GLU A 341 7.41 9.31 -4.69
C GLU A 341 8.18 8.80 -5.93
N VAL A 342 7.51 8.00 -6.77
CA VAL A 342 8.02 7.40 -8.02
C VAL A 342 6.94 7.56 -9.09
N SER A 343 7.00 8.66 -9.85
CA SER A 343 5.92 9.09 -10.76
C SER A 343 5.99 8.46 -12.15
N ASP A 344 7.18 8.03 -12.59
CA ASP A 344 7.44 7.40 -13.88
C ASP A 344 6.77 6.02 -14.03
N GLU A 345 6.45 5.36 -12.92
CA GLU A 345 5.68 4.11 -12.91
C GLU A 345 4.23 4.25 -13.40
N LYS A 346 3.69 5.47 -13.51
CA LYS A 346 2.28 5.75 -13.87
C LYS A 346 1.29 4.91 -13.04
N GLU A 347 1.59 4.78 -11.74
CA GLU A 347 0.91 3.87 -10.82
C GLU A 347 -0.60 4.19 -10.70
N VAL A 348 -1.42 3.16 -10.86
CA VAL A 348 -2.83 3.14 -10.43
C VAL A 348 -2.93 2.18 -9.26
N LEU A 349 -3.50 2.65 -8.16
CA LEU A 349 -3.68 1.88 -6.94
C LEU A 349 -5.12 1.40 -6.85
N ILE A 350 -5.35 0.10 -7.07
CA ILE A 350 -6.64 -0.53 -6.78
C ILE A 350 -6.75 -0.67 -5.26
N LEU A 351 -7.82 -0.10 -4.71
CA LEU A 351 -8.05 -0.02 -3.27
C LEU A 351 -8.59 -1.38 -2.74
N PRO A 352 -8.30 -1.76 -1.49
CA PRO A 352 -8.75 -3.01 -0.88
C PRO A 352 -10.24 -3.31 -1.10
N PHE A 353 -10.59 -4.59 -1.18
CA PHE A 353 -11.97 -5.09 -1.32
C PHE A 353 -12.68 -4.67 -2.61
N ALA A 354 -11.95 -4.49 -3.70
CA ALA A 354 -12.55 -4.54 -5.04
C ALA A 354 -12.76 -6.02 -5.43
N ALA A 355 -13.79 -6.29 -6.22
CA ALA A 355 -14.11 -7.64 -6.68
C ALA A 355 -14.00 -7.70 -8.21
N PHE A 356 -13.42 -8.76 -8.73
CA PHE A 356 -13.21 -8.96 -10.16
C PHE A 356 -13.68 -10.36 -10.58
N THR A 357 -14.27 -10.47 -11.76
CA THR A 357 -14.50 -11.76 -12.43
C THR A 357 -13.34 -12.01 -13.38
N ILE A 358 -12.75 -13.20 -13.32
CA ILE A 358 -11.77 -13.65 -14.31
C ILE A 358 -12.54 -14.04 -15.56
N ASN A 359 -12.30 -13.34 -16.66
CA ASN A 359 -13.05 -13.54 -17.90
C ASN A 359 -12.27 -14.40 -18.89
N THR A 360 -10.98 -14.12 -19.10
CA THR A 360 -10.13 -14.94 -19.95
C THR A 360 -8.80 -15.25 -19.28
N VAL A 361 -8.30 -16.46 -19.50
CA VAL A 361 -6.96 -16.90 -19.14
C VAL A 361 -6.37 -17.53 -20.40
N GLY A 362 -5.34 -16.91 -20.95
CA GLY A 362 -4.70 -17.32 -22.19
C GLY A 362 -3.18 -17.37 -22.04
N LYS A 363 -2.51 -17.94 -23.02
CA LYS A 363 -1.05 -17.96 -23.13
C LYS A 363 -0.68 -17.38 -24.49
N ASN A 364 0.20 -16.38 -24.53
CA ASN A 364 0.64 -15.79 -25.79
C ASN A 364 1.75 -16.66 -26.46
N ASN A 365 2.19 -16.25 -27.65
CA ASN A 365 3.22 -16.96 -28.41
C ASN A 365 4.57 -17.05 -27.68
N ASP A 366 4.90 -16.06 -26.85
CA ASP A 366 6.13 -16.01 -26.05
C ASP A 366 6.03 -16.85 -24.76
N GLY A 367 4.85 -17.40 -24.49
CA GLY A 367 4.54 -18.19 -23.31
C GLY A 367 4.11 -17.41 -22.06
N GLU A 368 3.99 -16.08 -22.15
CA GLU A 368 3.41 -15.20 -21.12
C GLU A 368 1.93 -15.58 -20.91
N ILE A 369 1.54 -15.85 -19.67
CA ILE A 369 0.14 -16.10 -19.33
C ILE A 369 -0.55 -14.74 -19.15
N HIS A 370 -1.60 -14.50 -19.93
CA HIS A 370 -2.41 -13.30 -19.85
C HIS A 370 -3.74 -13.60 -19.15
N ILE A 371 -4.08 -12.79 -18.15
CA ILE A 371 -5.32 -12.92 -17.37
C ILE A 371 -6.10 -11.61 -17.51
N TRP A 372 -7.32 -11.68 -18.03
CA TRP A 372 -8.21 -10.52 -18.11
C TRP A 372 -9.27 -10.59 -17.01
N LEU A 373 -9.33 -9.54 -16.19
CA LEU A 373 -10.19 -9.41 -15.03
C LEU A 373 -11.11 -8.20 -15.18
N GLU A 374 -12.41 -8.38 -14.98
CA GLU A 374 -13.42 -7.33 -15.12
C GLU A 374 -14.03 -7.01 -13.75
N GLU A 375 -14.15 -5.72 -13.41
CA GLU A 375 -14.72 -5.32 -12.12
C GLU A 375 -16.20 -5.76 -11.97
N CYS A 376 -16.49 -6.42 -10.84
CA CYS A 376 -17.84 -6.78 -10.42
C CYS A 376 -18.58 -5.59 -9.83
N GLU A 377 -19.88 -5.45 -10.13
CA GLU A 377 -20.74 -4.53 -9.39
C GLU A 377 -20.93 -4.99 -7.93
N LEU A 378 -20.63 -4.08 -6.98
CA LEU A 378 -20.80 -4.31 -5.54
C LEU A 378 -22.22 -3.97 -5.06
N THR A 379 -23.23 -4.65 -5.61
CA THR A 379 -24.63 -4.52 -5.15
C THR A 379 -24.87 -5.30 -3.85
N GLN A 380 -25.73 -4.79 -2.96
CA GLN A 380 -26.08 -5.52 -1.74
C GLN A 380 -26.95 -6.75 -2.07
N PRO A 381 -26.53 -7.99 -1.77
CA PRO A 381 -27.37 -9.16 -1.98
C PRO A 381 -28.62 -9.12 -1.09
N LYS A 382 -29.78 -9.45 -1.67
CA LYS A 382 -31.11 -9.41 -1.01
C LYS A 382 -31.24 -10.33 0.22
N SER A 383 -30.29 -11.25 0.45
CA SER A 383 -30.32 -12.21 1.56
C SER A 383 -28.95 -12.43 2.23
N PHE A 384 -28.36 -11.38 2.82
CA PHE A 384 -27.15 -11.51 3.65
C PHE A 384 -27.25 -12.59 4.75
N LEU A 385 -28.45 -12.78 5.32
CA LEU A 385 -28.72 -13.68 6.45
C LEU A 385 -28.65 -15.18 6.10
N THR A 386 -28.70 -15.56 4.82
CA THR A 386 -28.62 -16.97 4.41
C THR A 386 -27.19 -17.47 4.22
N ILE A 387 -26.22 -16.56 4.04
CA ILE A 387 -24.82 -16.92 3.79
C ILE A 387 -24.20 -17.52 5.07
N PRO A 388 -23.61 -18.73 5.03
CA PRO A 388 -23.12 -19.43 6.23
C PRO A 388 -22.17 -18.60 7.12
N PHE A 389 -21.31 -17.79 6.49
CA PHE A 389 -20.34 -16.93 7.15
C PHE A 389 -20.96 -15.83 8.04
N PHE A 390 -22.20 -15.39 7.76
CA PHE A 390 -22.83 -14.26 8.44
C PHE A 390 -23.67 -14.66 9.67
N LYS A 391 -24.00 -15.95 9.81
CA LYS A 391 -24.89 -16.43 10.88
C LYS A 391 -24.29 -16.38 12.30
N ARG A 392 -22.98 -16.13 12.45
CA ARG A 392 -22.28 -16.22 13.75
C ARG A 392 -21.94 -14.90 14.46
N ARG A 393 -22.20 -13.72 13.87
CA ARG A 393 -22.05 -12.42 14.59
C ARG A 393 -23.28 -12.03 15.43
N GLN A 394 -24.40 -12.76 15.36
CA GLN A 394 -25.57 -12.55 16.22
C GLN A 394 -25.50 -13.35 17.53
N SER A 395 -24.54 -13.01 18.38
CA SER A 395 -24.63 -13.29 19.81
C SER A 395 -23.94 -12.18 20.61
N ASN A 396 -24.71 -11.55 21.50
CA ASN A 396 -24.27 -10.57 22.51
C ASN A 396 -23.82 -9.18 22.03
N THR A 397 -24.76 -8.40 21.49
CA THR A 397 -24.84 -6.94 21.75
C THR A 397 -26.28 -6.44 21.66
N VAL A 398 -27.16 -7.02 22.49
CA VAL A 398 -28.44 -6.36 22.82
C VAL A 398 -28.18 -5.45 24.02
N LEU A 399 -27.76 -4.21 23.74
CA LEU A 399 -27.98 -3.11 24.68
C LEU A 399 -29.41 -2.61 24.43
N THR A 400 -30.35 -3.08 25.25
CA THR A 400 -31.69 -2.50 25.31
C THR A 400 -31.58 -1.07 25.83
N GLU A 401 -31.75 -0.10 24.96
CA GLU A 401 -32.07 1.27 25.36
C GLU A 401 -33.45 1.29 26.01
N SER A 402 -33.48 1.34 27.34
CA SER A 402 -34.71 1.65 28.09
C SER A 402 -34.88 3.17 28.17
N ILE A 403 -35.43 3.76 27.13
CA ILE A 403 -36.03 5.10 27.17
C ILE A 403 -37.55 4.91 27.15
N GLN A 404 -38.20 5.15 28.28
CA GLN A 404 -39.62 5.46 28.35
C GLN A 404 -39.81 6.88 28.91
N LEU A 405 -40.94 7.46 28.52
CA LEU A 405 -41.32 8.87 28.61
C LEU A 405 -41.34 9.42 30.05
#